data_AF-A0A1Y1KR85-F1
#
_entry.id   AF-A0A1Y1KR85-F1
#
_cell.length_a   1.000
_cell.length_b   1.000
_cell.length_c   1.000
_cell.angle_alpha   90.00
_cell.angle_beta   90.00
_cell.angle_gamma   90.00
#
_symmetry.space_group_name_H-M   'P 1'
#
loop_
_entity.id
_entity.type
_entity.pdbx_description
1 polymer ?
#
loop_
_entity_poly.entity_id
_entity_poly.type
_entity_poly.pdbx_seq_one_letter_code
_entity_poly.pdbx_strand_id
1 'polypeptide(L)'
;RLMASLAATQGMKIRHLDVKTAHLNRFLEEEVFTGSHRILRNITDSNSKCQIRARAKKMLLDISKSNKVCLLKKLLYGLRQTGRGWYTRLDGTIKNLGLIPSKS
;
A
#
# COMPACT_ATOMS: atom_id res chain seq x y z
N ARG A 1 -13.31 8.90 21.73
CA ARG A 1 -13.57 10.09 22.60
C ARG A 1 -13.51 9.73 24.08
N LEU A 2 -14.20 8.69 24.54
CA LEU A 2 -14.11 8.20 25.93
C LEU A 2 -12.69 7.82 26.38
N MET A 3 -11.94 7.08 25.56
CA MET A 3 -10.54 6.76 25.88
C MET A 3 -9.64 8.00 25.97
N ALA A 4 -9.90 9.02 25.15
CA ALA A 4 -9.14 10.26 25.17
C ALA A 4 -9.50 11.11 26.40
N SER A 5 -10.79 11.18 26.78
CA SER A 5 -11.20 11.85 28.00
C SER A 5 -10.69 11.13 29.26
N LEU A 6 -10.69 9.79 29.28
CA LEU A 6 -10.13 9.01 30.38
C LEU A 6 -8.62 9.20 30.51
N ALA A 7 -7.90 9.18 29.38
CA ALA A 7 -6.47 9.47 29.39
C ALA A 7 -6.19 10.87 29.92
N ALA A 8 -6.99 11.87 29.55
CA ALA A 8 -6.85 13.24 30.06
C ALA A 8 -7.14 13.33 31.57
N THR A 9 -8.20 12.66 32.07
CA THR A 9 -8.52 12.66 33.51
C THR A 9 -7.50 11.91 34.34
N GLN A 10 -6.85 10.89 33.79
CA GLN A 10 -5.79 10.12 34.45
C GLN A 10 -4.38 10.67 34.22
N GLY A 11 -4.23 11.83 33.57
CA GLY A 11 -2.91 12.41 33.29
C GLY A 11 -2.04 11.57 32.34
N MET A 12 -2.65 10.66 31.57
CA MET A 12 -1.95 9.80 30.63
C MET A 12 -1.57 10.57 29.35
N LYS A 13 -0.37 10.31 28.85
CA LYS A 13 0.12 10.90 27.60
C LYS A 13 -0.31 10.09 26.39
N ILE A 14 -1.14 10.68 25.53
CA ILE A 14 -1.52 10.07 24.25
C ILE A 14 -0.41 10.34 23.22
N ARG A 15 0.03 9.29 22.52
CA ARG A 15 0.93 9.40 21.37
C ARG A 15 0.22 8.89 20.12
N HIS A 16 0.18 9.72 19.09
CA HIS A 16 -0.30 9.33 17.77
C HIS A 16 0.90 9.00 16.89
N LEU A 17 0.93 7.80 16.33
CA LEU A 17 1.94 7.38 15.37
C LEU A 17 1.32 7.36 13.97
N ASP A 18 1.77 8.26 13.10
CA ASP A 18 1.45 8.24 11.67
C ASP A 18 2.53 7.48 10.91
N VAL A 19 2.15 6.38 10.26
CA VAL A 19 3.06 5.54 9.49
C VAL A 19 2.87 5.83 8.01
N LYS A 20 3.68 6.77 7.51
CA LYS A 20 3.59 7.25 6.12
C LYS A 20 3.61 6.14 5.07
N THR A 21 4.36 5.06 5.29
CA THR A 21 4.60 3.98 4.32
C THR A 21 3.88 2.67 4.64
N ALA A 22 2.88 2.72 5.53
CA ALA A 22 2.05 1.56 5.91
C ALA A 22 1.51 0.76 4.72
N HIS A 23 1.31 1.45 3.59
CA HIS A 23 0.66 0.92 2.40
C HIS A 23 1.62 0.37 1.35
N LEU A 24 2.91 0.72 1.38
CA LEU A 24 3.86 0.43 0.28
C LEU A 24 4.62 -0.90 0.42
N ASN A 25 4.50 -1.57 1.56
CA ASN A 25 5.42 -2.63 1.97
C ASN A 25 4.82 -4.03 2.10
N ARG A 26 3.52 -4.22 1.82
CA ARG A 26 2.93 -5.57 1.80
C ARG A 26 2.63 -6.01 0.37
N PHE A 27 2.91 -7.29 0.12
CA PHE A 27 2.48 -7.98 -1.08
C PHE A 27 0.97 -8.14 -1.08
N LEU A 28 0.38 -8.05 -2.26
CA LEU A 28 -1.03 -8.30 -2.45
C LEU A 28 -1.28 -9.81 -2.34
N GLU A 29 -2.14 -10.22 -1.40
CA GLU A 29 -2.58 -11.63 -1.30
C GLU A 29 -3.56 -12.00 -2.42
N GLU A 30 -4.19 -10.99 -3.03
CA GLU A 30 -5.14 -11.14 -4.11
C GLU A 30 -4.50 -10.71 -5.45
N GLU A 31 -4.87 -11.36 -6.55
CA GLU A 31 -4.39 -10.97 -7.88
C GLU A 31 -5.24 -9.82 -8.44
N VAL A 32 -4.77 -8.58 -8.26
CA VAL A 32 -5.42 -7.40 -8.86
C VAL A 32 -4.77 -7.07 -10.18
N PHE A 33 -5.56 -7.22 -11.25
CA PHE A 33 -5.16 -6.81 -12.59
C PHE A 33 -5.60 -5.36 -12.86
N THR A 34 -4.70 -4.54 -13.39
CA THR A 34 -5.00 -3.14 -13.72
C THR A 34 -4.77 -2.86 -15.20
N GLY A 35 -5.64 -2.04 -15.78
CA GLY A 35 -5.45 -1.44 -17.10
C GLY A 35 -4.34 -0.39 -17.04
N SER A 36 -3.09 -0.83 -17.08
CA SER A 36 -1.89 -0.01 -16.84
C SER A 36 -1.49 0.92 -17.98
N HIS A 37 -2.44 1.34 -18.83
CA HIS A 37 -2.11 2.14 -20.01
C HIS A 37 -1.70 3.58 -19.65
N ARG A 38 -2.31 4.21 -18.63
CA ARG A 38 -2.01 5.61 -18.25
C ARG A 38 -0.66 5.77 -17.56
N ILE A 39 -0.32 4.88 -16.62
CA ILE A 39 0.92 4.99 -15.84
C ILE A 39 2.14 4.75 -16.74
N LEU A 40 2.09 3.74 -17.60
CA LEU A 40 3.15 3.46 -18.57
C LEU A 40 3.34 4.61 -19.58
N ARG A 41 2.25 5.28 -19.97
CA ARG A 41 2.30 6.45 -20.85
C ARG A 41 2.98 7.63 -20.15
N ASN A 42 2.60 7.96 -18.92
CA ASN A 42 3.26 9.00 -18.11
C ASN A 42 4.76 8.73 -17.88
N ILE A 43 5.17 7.46 -17.71
CA ILE A 43 6.59 7.07 -17.58
C ILE A 43 7.35 7.23 -18.91
N THR A 44 6.66 7.05 -20.03
CA THR A 44 7.23 7.23 -21.37
C THR A 44 7.46 8.71 -21.68
N ASP A 45 6.53 9.56 -21.25
CA ASP A 45 6.54 11.01 -21.48
C ASP A 45 7.43 11.77 -20.49
N SER A 46 7.67 11.21 -19.30
CA SER A 46 8.56 11.80 -18.30
C SER A 46 10.04 11.60 -18.62
N ASN A 47 10.89 12.52 -18.17
CA ASN A 47 12.36 12.50 -18.35
C ASN A 47 13.05 11.48 -17.41
N SER A 48 12.46 10.29 -17.30
CA SER A 48 12.95 9.15 -16.53
C SER A 48 14.18 8.54 -17.21
N LYS A 49 15.04 7.82 -16.44
CA LYS A 49 16.19 7.06 -16.95
C LYS A 49 15.82 6.22 -18.18
N CYS A 50 16.71 6.19 -19.18
CA CYS A 50 16.42 5.61 -20.50
C CYS A 50 15.98 4.13 -20.44
N GLN A 51 16.52 3.35 -19.50
CA GLN A 51 16.21 1.92 -19.33
C GLN A 51 14.75 1.70 -18.90
N ILE A 52 14.24 2.54 -17.99
CA ILE A 52 12.86 2.45 -17.50
C ILE A 52 11.90 2.77 -18.65
N ARG A 53 12.24 3.79 -19.44
CA ARG A 53 11.46 4.23 -20.61
C ARG A 53 11.42 3.15 -21.70
N ALA A 54 12.55 2.55 -22.03
CA ALA A 54 12.65 1.47 -23.02
C ALA A 54 11.80 0.26 -22.61
N ARG A 55 11.86 -0.12 -21.32
CA ARG A 55 11.05 -1.21 -20.78
C ARG A 55 9.55 -0.90 -20.78
N ALA A 56 9.17 0.33 -20.42
CA ALA A 56 7.77 0.77 -20.43
C ALA A 56 7.18 0.77 -21.86
N LYS A 57 7.94 1.26 -22.86
CA LYS A 57 7.54 1.22 -24.28
C LYS A 57 7.33 -0.21 -24.77
N LYS A 58 8.25 -1.13 -24.43
CA LYS A 58 8.11 -2.56 -24.77
C LYS A 58 6.85 -3.16 -24.15
N MET A 59 6.60 -2.89 -22.86
CA MET A 59 5.40 -3.36 -22.17
C MET A 59 4.11 -2.84 -22.82
N LEU A 60 4.08 -1.57 -23.24
CA LEU A 60 2.92 -0.99 -23.93
C LEU A 60 2.63 -1.68 -25.27
N LEU A 61 3.68 -2.01 -26.02
CA LEU A 61 3.58 -2.71 -27.30
C LEU A 61 3.05 -4.14 -27.11
N ASP A 62 3.54 -4.84 -26.09
CA ASP A 62 3.12 -6.21 -25.77
C ASP A 62 1.66 -6.28 -25.31
N ILE A 63 1.19 -5.28 -24.54
CA ILE A 63 -0.21 -5.15 -24.11
C ILE A 63 -1.15 -4.89 -25.30
N SER A 64 -0.70 -4.13 -26.30
CA SER A 64 -1.49 -3.83 -27.50
C SER A 64 -1.65 -5.06 -28.42
N LYS A 65 -0.62 -5.90 -28.51
CA LYS A 65 -0.60 -7.07 -29.40
C LYS A 65 -1.27 -8.30 -28.80
N SER A 66 -1.13 -8.49 -27.50
CA SER A 66 -1.67 -9.60 -26.74
C SER A 66 -2.42 -8.96 -25.60
N ASN A 67 -3.73 -9.20 -25.49
CA ASN A 67 -4.67 -8.62 -24.53
C ASN A 67 -4.25 -8.88 -23.05
N LYS A 68 -3.08 -8.38 -22.67
CA LYS A 68 -2.35 -8.63 -21.43
C LYS A 68 -2.65 -7.49 -20.49
N VAL A 69 -2.88 -7.83 -19.24
CA VAL A 69 -3.11 -6.89 -18.15
C VAL A 69 -1.92 -6.92 -17.21
N CYS A 70 -1.70 -5.84 -16.47
CA CYS A 70 -0.63 -5.79 -15.48
C CYS A 70 -1.13 -6.30 -14.13
N LEU A 71 -0.40 -7.24 -13.53
CA LEU A 71 -0.66 -7.72 -12.18
C LEU A 71 -0.01 -6.78 -11.15
N LEU A 72 -0.81 -6.26 -10.22
CA LEU A 72 -0.34 -5.45 -9.12
C LEU A 72 0.18 -6.36 -8.00
N LYS A 73 1.50 -6.38 -7.78
CA LYS A 73 2.13 -7.22 -6.73
C LYS A 73 2.25 -6.54 -5.37
N LYS A 74 2.12 -5.21 -5.31
CA LYS A 74 2.24 -4.42 -4.09
C LYS A 74 0.99 -3.60 -3.87
N LEU A 75 0.59 -3.45 -2.63
CA LEU A 75 -0.48 -2.53 -2.26
C LEU A 75 -0.11 -1.11 -2.71
N LEU A 76 -1.06 -0.44 -3.35
CA LEU A 76 -0.97 0.97 -3.72
C LEU A 76 -1.93 1.76 -2.82
N TYR A 77 -1.61 3.03 -2.58
CA TYR A 77 -2.53 3.96 -1.90
C TYR A 77 -3.88 3.99 -2.63
N GLY A 78 -4.95 4.01 -1.85
CA GLY A 78 -6.32 4.09 -2.38
C GLY A 78 -6.98 2.75 -2.73
N LEU A 79 -6.27 1.61 -2.69
CA LEU A 79 -6.95 0.31 -2.75
C LEU A 79 -7.67 0.01 -1.42
N ARG A 80 -8.93 -0.43 -1.48
CA ARG A 80 -9.71 -0.88 -0.30
C ARG A 80 -9.01 -2.00 0.48
N GLN A 81 -8.21 -2.82 -0.20
CA GLN A 81 -7.48 -3.93 0.41
C GLN A 81 -6.30 -3.48 1.28
N THR A 82 -5.79 -2.28 1.04
CA THR A 82 -4.59 -1.75 1.71
C THR A 82 -4.78 -1.57 3.22
N GLY A 83 -5.99 -1.22 3.67
CA GLY A 83 -6.30 -1.11 5.10
C GLY A 83 -6.21 -2.46 5.82
N ARG A 84 -6.84 -3.51 5.27
CA ARG A 84 -6.77 -4.89 5.81
C ARG A 84 -5.34 -5.43 5.75
N GLY A 85 -4.68 -5.13 4.63
CA GLY A 85 -3.26 -5.28 4.36
C GLY A 85 -2.38 -4.90 5.55
N TRP A 86 -2.55 -3.66 6.00
CA TRP A 86 -1.75 -3.10 7.06
C TRP A 86 -2.14 -3.63 8.45
N TYR A 87 -3.44 -3.77 8.73
CA TYR A 87 -3.93 -4.20 10.04
C TYR A 87 -3.34 -5.54 10.48
N THR A 88 -3.36 -6.57 9.63
CA THR A 88 -2.82 -7.89 10.01
C THR A 88 -1.32 -7.87 10.24
N ARG A 89 -0.56 -7.04 9.49
CA ARG A 89 0.88 -6.91 9.69
C ARG A 89 1.16 -6.22 11.03
N LEU A 90 0.46 -5.12 11.27
CA LEU A 90 0.58 -4.36 12.51
C LEU A 90 0.22 -5.23 13.71
N ASP A 91 -0.92 -5.92 13.67
CA ASP A 91 -1.39 -6.84 14.70
C ASP A 91 -0.36 -7.94 15.00
N GLY A 92 0.19 -8.59 13.97
CA GLY A 92 1.26 -9.57 14.14
C GLY A 92 2.53 -8.98 14.78
N THR A 93 2.96 -7.79 14.34
CA THR A 93 4.14 -7.14 14.93
C THR A 93 3.92 -6.70 16.37
N ILE A 94 2.73 -6.18 16.69
CA ILE A 94 2.36 -5.74 18.05
C ILE A 94 2.29 -6.94 19.00
N LYS A 95 1.68 -8.06 18.55
CA LYS A 95 1.65 -9.31 19.31
C LYS A 95 3.06 -9.87 19.54
N ASN A 96 3.94 -9.82 18.55
CA ASN A 96 5.33 -10.23 18.69
C ASN A 96 6.12 -9.35 19.68
N LEU A 97 5.71 -8.09 19.86
CA LEU A 97 6.27 -7.20 20.88
C LEU A 97 5.67 -7.45 22.28
N GLY A 98 4.81 -8.46 22.44
CA GLY A 98 4.17 -8.83 23.71
C GLY A 98 2.94 -8.00 24.07
N LEU A 99 2.45 -7.17 23.16
CA LEU A 99 1.26 -6.34 23.39
C LEU A 99 -0.01 -7.13 23.06
N ILE A 100 -0.98 -7.05 23.95
CA ILE A 100 -2.25 -7.76 23.84
C ILE A 100 -3.34 -6.75 23.44
N PRO A 101 -4.09 -7.00 22.34
CA PRO A 101 -5.22 -6.15 21.99
C PRO A 101 -6.28 -6.21 23.09
N SER A 102 -6.86 -5.06 23.46
CA SER A 102 -7.98 -5.04 24.40
C SER A 102 -9.16 -5.78 23.81
N LYS A 103 -9.84 -6.59 24.61
CA LYS A 103 -11.16 -7.13 24.22
C LYS A 103 -12.12 -5.94 24.12
N SER A 104 -12.73 -5.77 22.95
CA SER A 104 -13.77 -4.77 22.73
C SER A 104 -15.13 -5.28 23.19
#